data_AF-E6TR15-F1
#
_entry.id   AF-E6TR15-F1
#
_cell.length_a   1.000
_cell.length_b   1.000
_cell.length_c   1.000
_cell.angle_alpha   90.00
_cell.angle_beta   90.00
_cell.angle_gamma   90.00
#
_symmetry.space_group_name_H-M   'P 1'
#
loop_
_entity.id
_entity.type
_entity.pdbx_description
1 polymer ?
#
loop_
_entity_poly.entity_id
_entity_poly.type
_entity_poly.pdbx_seq_one_letter_code
_entity_poly.pdbx_strand_id
1 'polypeptide(L)'
;MLKLIGWSNPGRSISDTTHRQMFGIMSYLKDKDKVGQDVWNSELQAKIGKTIDVNKPSTLRHIVGFMKSIGIIYGDSLQGGKVPDSRHLVTQSGEVLYQLIEMEQLAKEQKKKEVIEQVGTMYKHFYANAFIYWYVRGTDIHVVRTVLKTLDKFDSLDKMEWFIMNTFITATDNAVQEEIVEKYIEQYRNKELTLTKDSIVENVNAYGFWASLLNYTGLIRKEGSKIYKGNLHPELTNAILEDDFLQHFDIEERYNLRM
;
A
#
# COMPACT_ATOMS: atom_id res chain seq x y z
N MET A 1 -7.30 26.61 16.81
CA MET A 1 -7.80 25.62 15.83
C MET A 1 -6.85 24.45 15.83
N LEU A 2 -7.35 23.22 16.05
CA LEU A 2 -6.52 22.02 16.01
C LEU A 2 -5.94 21.87 14.59
N LYS A 3 -4.63 21.63 14.50
CA LYS A 3 -3.94 21.38 13.23
C LYS A 3 -3.85 19.87 13.02
N LEU A 4 -4.28 19.41 11.85
CA LEU A 4 -4.31 18.01 11.48
C LEU A 4 -3.28 17.72 10.40
N ILE A 5 -2.62 16.56 10.53
CA ILE A 5 -1.53 16.11 9.68
C ILE A 5 -1.88 14.73 9.14
N GLY A 6 -1.81 14.55 7.81
CA GLY A 6 -1.95 13.23 7.20
C GLY A 6 -0.66 12.41 7.29
N TRP A 7 -0.75 11.08 7.26
CA TRP A 7 0.45 10.25 7.09
C TRP A 7 1.08 10.49 5.72
N SER A 8 2.41 10.40 5.67
CA SER A 8 3.15 10.44 4.41
C SER A 8 2.66 9.33 3.48
N ASN A 9 2.71 9.56 2.17
CA ASN A 9 2.35 8.55 1.19
C ASN A 9 3.32 8.58 -0.01
N PRO A 10 3.64 7.42 -0.60
CA PRO A 10 4.50 7.35 -1.78
C PRO A 10 3.79 7.76 -3.09
N GLY A 11 2.49 8.10 -3.05
CA GLY A 11 1.80 8.80 -4.15
C GLY A 11 1.39 7.95 -5.36
N ARG A 12 1.18 6.63 -5.20
CA ARG A 12 0.70 5.71 -6.25
C ARG A 12 -0.58 4.94 -5.88
N SER A 13 -1.65 5.11 -6.65
CA SER A 13 -2.82 4.24 -6.59
C SER A 13 -2.58 2.91 -7.32
N ILE A 14 -3.31 1.86 -6.92
CA ILE A 14 -3.43 0.62 -7.70
C ILE A 14 -4.42 0.86 -8.85
N SER A 15 -4.00 0.54 -10.06
CA SER A 15 -4.78 0.68 -11.30
C SER A 15 -4.23 -0.26 -12.38
N ASP A 16 -4.98 -0.49 -13.45
CA ASP A 16 -4.52 -1.23 -14.64
C ASP A 16 -3.19 -0.69 -15.20
N THR A 17 -3.02 0.63 -15.19
CA THR A 17 -1.79 1.28 -15.61
C THR A 17 -0.64 0.91 -14.65
N THR A 18 -0.88 0.94 -13.35
CA THR A 18 0.13 0.60 -12.35
C THR A 18 0.52 -0.88 -12.45
N HIS A 19 -0.43 -1.80 -12.64
CA HIS A 19 -0.15 -3.23 -12.87
C HIS A 19 0.71 -3.45 -14.11
N ARG A 20 0.32 -2.85 -15.25
CA ARG A 20 1.08 -2.93 -16.49
C ARG A 20 2.50 -2.43 -16.34
N GLN A 21 2.68 -1.32 -15.63
CA GLN A 21 4.01 -0.75 -15.35
C GLN A 21 4.85 -1.65 -14.44
N MET A 22 4.27 -2.20 -13.37
CA MET A 22 4.97 -3.16 -12.49
C MET A 22 5.38 -4.41 -13.27
N PHE A 23 4.46 -4.97 -14.07
CA PHE A 23 4.74 -6.12 -14.93
C PHE A 23 5.85 -5.82 -15.93
N GLY A 24 5.79 -4.69 -16.63
CA GLY A 24 6.83 -4.32 -17.59
C GLY A 24 8.21 -4.15 -16.94
N ILE A 25 8.28 -3.57 -15.73
CA ILE A 25 9.53 -3.48 -14.96
C ILE A 25 10.04 -4.87 -14.61
N MET A 26 9.20 -5.73 -14.03
CA MET A 26 9.59 -7.08 -13.65
C MET A 26 10.02 -7.92 -14.86
N SER A 27 9.24 -7.89 -15.94
CA SER A 27 9.55 -8.59 -17.20
C SER A 27 10.87 -8.13 -17.79
N TYR A 28 11.15 -6.81 -17.79
CA TYR A 28 12.42 -6.30 -18.26
C TYR A 28 13.57 -6.80 -17.37
N LEU A 29 13.44 -6.67 -16.06
CA LEU A 29 14.51 -6.99 -15.12
C LEU A 29 14.78 -8.51 -14.99
N LYS A 30 13.78 -9.35 -15.27
CA LYS A 30 13.95 -10.82 -15.30
C LYS A 30 14.61 -11.33 -16.58
N ASP A 31 14.64 -10.53 -17.64
CA ASP A 31 15.23 -10.88 -18.93
C ASP A 31 16.75 -10.66 -18.91
N LYS A 32 17.49 -11.75 -18.73
CA LYS A 32 18.96 -11.73 -18.64
C LYS A 32 19.63 -11.19 -19.91
N ASP A 33 19.01 -11.35 -21.08
CA ASP A 33 19.58 -10.87 -22.34
C ASP A 33 19.40 -9.35 -22.48
N LYS A 34 18.31 -8.81 -21.94
CA LYS A 34 18.04 -7.36 -21.93
C LYS A 34 18.81 -6.59 -20.87
N VAL A 35 19.01 -7.20 -19.69
CA VAL A 35 19.71 -6.59 -18.55
C VAL A 35 21.22 -6.83 -18.64
N GLY A 36 21.65 -8.03 -19.06
CA GLY A 36 23.05 -8.38 -19.21
C GLY A 36 23.88 -8.11 -17.95
N GLN A 37 24.83 -7.18 -18.06
CA GLN A 37 25.71 -6.72 -16.97
C GLN A 37 25.39 -5.28 -16.54
N ASP A 38 24.22 -4.76 -16.89
CA ASP A 38 23.84 -3.38 -16.63
C ASP A 38 23.80 -3.08 -15.12
N VAL A 39 24.06 -1.81 -14.81
CA VAL A 39 24.03 -1.25 -13.46
C VAL A 39 22.72 -0.52 -13.26
N TRP A 40 22.16 -0.60 -12.05
CA TRP A 40 20.97 0.18 -11.69
C TRP A 40 21.28 1.68 -11.61
N ASN A 41 21.20 2.38 -12.75
CA ASN A 41 21.51 3.80 -12.89
C ASN A 41 20.42 4.54 -13.70
N SER A 42 20.57 5.85 -13.88
CA SER A 42 19.62 6.68 -14.62
C SER A 42 19.42 6.25 -16.08
N GLU A 43 20.43 5.67 -16.71
CA GLU A 43 20.38 5.21 -18.11
C GLU A 43 19.52 3.96 -18.25
N LEU A 44 19.76 2.94 -17.42
CA LEU A 44 18.93 1.74 -17.40
C LEU A 44 17.48 2.09 -17.01
N GLN A 45 17.29 2.98 -16.04
CA GLN A 45 15.96 3.48 -15.66
C GLN A 45 15.25 4.18 -16.83
N ALA A 46 15.96 4.94 -17.66
CA ALA A 46 15.38 5.55 -18.86
C ALA A 46 15.04 4.51 -19.93
N LYS A 47 15.88 3.48 -20.11
CA LYS A 47 15.65 2.37 -21.04
C LYS A 47 14.39 1.58 -20.69
N ILE A 48 14.28 1.17 -19.42
CA ILE A 48 13.07 0.50 -18.90
C ILE A 48 11.85 1.42 -19.04
N GLY A 49 12.00 2.70 -18.66
CA GLY A 49 10.94 3.69 -18.76
C GLY A 49 10.34 3.77 -20.17
N LYS A 50 11.17 3.78 -21.22
CA LYS A 50 10.70 3.73 -22.61
C LYS A 50 9.93 2.45 -22.95
N THR A 51 10.33 1.30 -22.40
CA THR A 51 9.65 0.01 -22.67
C THR A 51 8.25 -0.04 -22.04
N ILE A 52 8.03 0.68 -20.94
CA ILE A 52 6.76 0.66 -20.19
C ILE A 52 5.94 1.95 -20.31
N ASP A 53 6.26 2.76 -21.33
CA ASP A 53 5.58 4.03 -21.62
C ASP A 53 5.60 5.03 -20.45
N VAL A 54 6.74 5.07 -19.74
CA VAL A 54 7.03 5.99 -18.64
C VAL A 54 8.07 7.01 -19.10
N ASN A 55 7.58 8.23 -19.37
CA ASN A 55 8.39 9.32 -19.95
C ASN A 55 9.37 9.98 -18.97
N LYS A 56 9.29 9.72 -17.66
CA LYS A 56 10.13 10.36 -16.63
C LYS A 56 10.82 9.31 -15.76
N PRO A 57 12.16 9.30 -15.63
CA PRO A 57 12.86 8.36 -14.73
C PRO A 57 12.43 8.44 -13.26
N SER A 58 12.00 9.62 -12.78
CA SER A 58 11.43 9.77 -11.43
C SER A 58 10.16 8.95 -11.22
N THR A 59 9.30 8.86 -12.23
CA THR A 59 8.07 8.06 -12.23
C THR A 59 8.37 6.58 -12.04
N LEU A 60 9.44 6.08 -12.66
CA LEU A 60 9.91 4.70 -12.51
C LEU A 60 10.49 4.46 -11.11
N ARG A 61 11.31 5.37 -10.57
CA ARG A 61 11.80 5.27 -9.19
C ARG A 61 10.67 5.24 -8.16
N HIS A 62 9.59 5.98 -8.38
CA HIS A 62 8.41 5.91 -7.51
C HIS A 62 7.68 4.56 -7.61
N ILE A 63 7.59 3.96 -8.80
CA ILE A 63 6.97 2.62 -8.97
C ILE A 63 7.83 1.56 -8.28
N VAL A 64 9.15 1.58 -8.49
CA VAL A 64 10.09 0.69 -7.82
C VAL A 64 10.05 0.86 -6.30
N GLY A 65 10.02 2.10 -5.82
CA GLY A 65 9.86 2.40 -4.39
C GLY A 65 8.55 1.86 -3.81
N PHE A 66 7.45 1.97 -4.55
CA PHE A 66 6.18 1.36 -4.19
C PHE A 66 6.29 -0.17 -4.15
N MET A 67 6.84 -0.82 -5.19
CA MET A 67 7.06 -2.26 -5.24
C MET A 67 7.89 -2.77 -4.06
N LYS A 68 8.95 -2.05 -3.66
CA LYS A 68 9.73 -2.35 -2.45
C LYS A 68 8.88 -2.23 -1.19
N SER A 69 8.11 -1.14 -1.04
CA SER A 69 7.32 -0.87 0.17
C SER A 69 6.25 -1.93 0.46
N ILE A 70 5.77 -2.63 -0.57
CA ILE A 70 4.76 -3.68 -0.45
C ILE A 70 5.35 -5.09 -0.69
N GLY A 71 6.69 -5.20 -0.70
CA GLY A 71 7.40 -6.48 -0.73
C GLY A 71 7.29 -7.26 -2.04
N ILE A 72 7.12 -6.60 -3.18
CA ILE A 72 7.15 -7.24 -4.52
C ILE A 72 8.60 -7.51 -4.95
N ILE A 73 9.52 -6.60 -4.62
CA ILE A 73 10.96 -6.74 -4.85
C ILE A 73 11.71 -6.50 -3.55
N TYR A 74 12.90 -7.08 -3.41
CA TYR A 74 13.74 -6.90 -2.21
C TYR A 74 14.19 -5.44 -2.07
N GLY A 75 14.22 -4.93 -0.83
CA GLY A 75 14.49 -3.52 -0.53
C GLY A 75 15.88 -3.05 -1.01
N ASP A 76 16.86 -3.93 -0.89
CA ASP A 76 18.29 -3.73 -1.20
C ASP A 76 18.67 -4.07 -2.66
N SER A 77 17.82 -4.80 -3.38
CA SER A 77 18.11 -5.32 -4.73
C SER A 77 18.55 -4.29 -5.79
N LEU A 78 18.24 -3.01 -5.62
CA LEU A 78 18.48 -1.96 -6.62
C LEU A 78 19.08 -0.69 -5.97
N GLN A 79 20.30 -0.79 -5.45
CA GLN A 79 21.02 0.28 -4.73
C GLN A 79 22.28 0.82 -5.46
N GLY A 80 22.27 0.87 -6.80
CA GLY A 80 23.37 1.49 -7.58
C GLY A 80 24.51 0.56 -7.96
N GLY A 81 24.34 -0.75 -7.73
CA GLY A 81 25.22 -1.80 -8.23
C GLY A 81 24.69 -2.48 -9.48
N LYS A 82 25.38 -3.54 -9.89
CA LYS A 82 24.92 -4.45 -10.94
C LYS A 82 23.52 -4.97 -10.61
N VAL A 83 22.63 -5.02 -11.59
CA VAL A 83 21.30 -5.58 -11.39
C VAL A 83 21.44 -7.06 -10.98
N PRO A 84 20.84 -7.48 -9.86
CA PRO A 84 20.95 -8.86 -9.39
C PRO A 84 20.18 -9.82 -10.31
N ASP A 85 20.48 -11.12 -10.17
CA ASP A 85 19.67 -12.20 -10.77
C ASP A 85 18.23 -12.11 -10.24
N SER A 86 17.25 -12.55 -11.03
CA SER A 86 15.82 -12.50 -10.70
C SER A 86 15.50 -13.09 -9.31
N ARG A 87 16.22 -14.15 -8.91
CA ARG A 87 16.07 -14.79 -7.58
C ARG A 87 16.40 -13.87 -6.40
N HIS A 88 17.23 -12.85 -6.63
CA HIS A 88 17.63 -11.85 -5.64
C HIS A 88 17.01 -10.47 -5.92
N LEU A 89 16.09 -10.40 -6.89
CA LEU A 89 15.37 -9.18 -7.25
C LEU A 89 13.92 -9.25 -6.80
N VAL A 90 13.20 -10.31 -7.20
CA VAL A 90 11.77 -10.45 -7.01
C VAL A 90 11.50 -11.39 -5.84
N THR A 91 10.61 -11.00 -4.94
CA THR A 91 10.20 -11.85 -3.81
C THR A 91 9.21 -12.92 -4.29
N GLN A 92 8.90 -13.90 -3.44
CA GLN A 92 7.84 -14.86 -3.74
C GLN A 92 6.49 -14.15 -4.00
N SER A 93 6.16 -13.10 -3.24
CA SER A 93 4.95 -12.29 -3.47
C SER A 93 5.02 -11.57 -4.82
N GLY A 94 6.19 -11.06 -5.22
CA GLY A 94 6.36 -10.46 -6.53
C GLY A 94 6.16 -11.44 -7.68
N GLU A 95 6.62 -12.69 -7.53
CA GLU A 95 6.39 -13.76 -8.50
C GLU A 95 4.91 -14.11 -8.64
N VAL A 96 4.16 -14.16 -7.52
CA VAL A 96 2.70 -14.34 -7.55
C VAL A 96 2.02 -13.20 -8.32
N LEU A 97 2.38 -11.95 -8.03
CA LEU A 97 1.80 -10.82 -8.76
C LEU A 97 2.15 -10.85 -10.25
N TYR A 98 3.39 -11.22 -10.58
CA TYR A 98 3.83 -11.37 -11.96
C TYR A 98 2.95 -12.36 -12.73
N GLN A 99 2.71 -13.55 -12.16
CA GLN A 99 1.88 -14.59 -12.74
C GLN A 99 0.40 -14.18 -12.85
N LEU A 100 -0.12 -13.45 -11.86
CA LEU A 100 -1.49 -12.91 -11.92
C LEU A 100 -1.65 -11.94 -13.09
N ILE A 101 -0.69 -11.03 -13.30
CA ILE A 101 -0.74 -10.08 -14.40
C ILE A 101 -0.58 -10.77 -15.76
N GLU A 102 0.29 -11.78 -15.86
CA GLU A 102 0.43 -12.60 -17.06
C GLU A 102 -0.88 -13.35 -17.39
N MET A 103 -1.51 -13.96 -16.38
CA MET A 103 -2.81 -14.64 -16.53
C MET A 103 -3.90 -13.67 -16.99
N GLU A 104 -3.95 -12.46 -16.42
CA GLU A 104 -4.88 -11.41 -16.82
C GLU A 104 -4.72 -11.04 -18.31
N GLN A 105 -3.47 -10.87 -18.76
CA GLN A 105 -3.17 -10.51 -20.15
C GLN A 105 -3.62 -11.62 -21.12
N LEU A 106 -3.27 -12.88 -20.84
CA LEU A 106 -3.68 -14.03 -21.62
C LEU A 106 -5.21 -14.17 -21.66
N ALA A 107 -5.89 -13.95 -20.53
CA ALA A 107 -7.35 -13.99 -20.46
C ALA A 107 -8.01 -12.87 -21.28
N LYS A 108 -7.43 -11.66 -21.28
CA LYS A 108 -7.88 -10.53 -22.13
C LYS A 108 -7.74 -10.84 -23.61
N GLU A 109 -6.60 -11.38 -24.03
CA GLU A 109 -6.36 -11.81 -25.42
C GLU A 109 -7.35 -12.88 -25.87
N GLN A 110 -7.62 -13.85 -25.01
CA GLN A 110 -8.58 -14.94 -25.26
C GLN A 110 -10.04 -14.54 -25.00
N LYS A 111 -10.31 -13.28 -24.62
CA LYS A 111 -11.64 -12.75 -24.30
C LYS A 111 -12.39 -13.55 -23.22
N LYS A 112 -11.68 -14.15 -22.27
CA LYS A 112 -12.23 -14.97 -21.17
C LYS A 112 -12.65 -14.10 -19.98
N LYS A 113 -13.85 -13.52 -20.06
CA LYS A 113 -14.37 -12.57 -19.05
C LYS A 113 -14.39 -13.12 -17.62
N GLU A 114 -14.84 -14.36 -17.43
CA GLU A 114 -14.91 -15.00 -16.11
C GLU A 114 -13.52 -15.10 -15.44
N VAL A 115 -12.49 -15.42 -16.24
CA VAL A 115 -11.11 -15.48 -15.74
C VAL A 115 -10.61 -14.08 -15.36
N ILE A 116 -10.94 -13.05 -16.14
CA ILE A 116 -10.58 -11.66 -15.82
C ILE A 116 -11.20 -11.24 -14.48
N GLU A 117 -12.46 -11.60 -14.22
CA GLU A 117 -13.14 -11.29 -12.95
C GLU A 117 -12.53 -12.05 -11.77
N GLN A 118 -12.17 -13.33 -11.95
CA GLN A 118 -11.48 -14.13 -10.94
C GLN A 118 -10.10 -13.55 -10.61
N VAL A 119 -9.30 -13.20 -11.62
CA VAL A 119 -8.00 -12.54 -11.42
C VAL A 119 -8.18 -11.18 -10.71
N GLY A 120 -9.22 -10.42 -11.07
CA GLY A 120 -9.61 -9.20 -10.36
C GLY A 120 -9.84 -9.42 -8.86
N THR A 121 -10.45 -10.54 -8.49
CA THR A 121 -10.65 -10.94 -7.08
C THR A 121 -9.32 -11.36 -6.44
N MET A 122 -8.48 -12.12 -7.14
CA MET A 122 -7.15 -12.51 -6.66
C MET A 122 -6.25 -11.31 -6.37
N TYR A 123 -6.31 -10.23 -7.18
CA TYR A 123 -5.59 -9.00 -6.87
C TYR A 123 -6.00 -8.41 -5.52
N LYS A 124 -7.30 -8.41 -5.19
CA LYS A 124 -7.78 -7.89 -3.91
C LYS A 124 -7.20 -8.66 -2.73
N HIS A 125 -7.17 -9.99 -2.82
CA HIS A 125 -6.54 -10.85 -1.81
C HIS A 125 -5.02 -10.64 -1.74
N PHE A 126 -4.35 -10.54 -2.90
CA PHE A 126 -2.92 -10.30 -2.96
C PHE A 126 -2.54 -8.99 -2.26
N TYR A 127 -3.19 -7.88 -2.61
CA TYR A 127 -2.87 -6.58 -2.04
C TYR A 127 -3.33 -6.44 -0.59
N ALA A 128 -4.44 -7.07 -0.19
CA ALA A 128 -4.81 -7.16 1.22
C ALA A 128 -3.66 -7.77 2.03
N ASN A 129 -3.11 -8.90 1.57
CA ASN A 129 -1.98 -9.55 2.21
C ASN A 129 -0.69 -8.72 2.16
N ALA A 130 -0.38 -8.09 1.03
CA ALA A 130 0.81 -7.25 0.91
C ALA A 130 0.77 -6.05 1.88
N PHE A 131 -0.41 -5.48 2.11
CA PHE A 131 -0.61 -4.33 2.99
C PHE A 131 -0.55 -4.68 4.49
N ILE A 132 -0.68 -5.96 4.87
CA ILE A 132 -0.45 -6.44 6.26
C ILE A 132 0.97 -6.16 6.74
N TYR A 133 1.88 -5.84 5.84
CA TYR A 133 3.27 -5.54 6.21
C TYR A 133 3.63 -4.08 5.97
N TRP A 134 2.68 -3.23 5.56
CA TRP A 134 3.01 -1.90 5.06
C TRP A 134 3.00 -0.84 6.16
N TYR A 135 4.19 -0.28 6.38
CA TYR A 135 4.44 0.85 7.27
C TYR A 135 4.35 2.20 6.55
N VAL A 136 3.91 3.22 7.28
CA VAL A 136 4.17 4.61 6.90
C VAL A 136 5.67 4.85 6.92
N ARG A 137 6.19 5.50 5.87
CA ARG A 137 7.64 5.63 5.69
C ARG A 137 8.27 6.41 6.84
N GLY A 138 9.28 5.82 7.48
CA GLY A 138 10.05 6.44 8.55
C GLY A 138 9.33 6.46 9.90
N THR A 139 8.29 5.63 10.08
CA THR A 139 7.55 5.51 11.33
C THR A 139 7.24 4.05 11.62
N ASP A 140 6.80 3.77 12.86
CA ASP A 140 6.37 2.45 13.32
C ASP A 140 4.86 2.25 13.15
N ILE A 141 4.26 2.94 12.17
CA ILE A 141 2.81 2.91 11.95
C ILE A 141 2.47 1.88 10.90
N HIS A 142 1.87 0.80 11.36
CA HIS A 142 1.27 -0.25 10.57
C HIS A 142 -0.14 0.15 10.08
N VAL A 143 -0.23 0.58 8.82
CA VAL A 143 -1.41 1.30 8.30
C VAL A 143 -2.71 0.50 8.46
N VAL A 144 -2.71 -0.76 8.02
CA VAL A 144 -3.94 -1.58 8.03
C VAL A 144 -4.42 -1.83 9.45
N ARG A 145 -3.52 -2.14 10.38
CA ARG A 145 -3.87 -2.42 11.77
C ARG A 145 -4.44 -1.19 12.45
N THR A 146 -3.77 -0.04 12.33
CA THR A 146 -4.25 1.21 12.94
C THR A 146 -5.64 1.59 12.41
N VAL A 147 -5.86 1.48 11.10
CA VAL A 147 -7.15 1.81 10.48
C VAL A 147 -8.24 0.84 10.93
N LEU A 148 -7.97 -0.47 10.91
CA LEU A 148 -8.96 -1.48 11.30
C LEU A 148 -9.29 -1.41 12.79
N LYS A 149 -8.33 -1.21 13.69
CA LYS A 149 -8.60 -1.01 15.13
C LYS A 149 -9.47 0.22 15.36
N THR A 150 -9.18 1.32 14.68
CA THR A 150 -9.97 2.55 14.82
C THR A 150 -11.41 2.34 14.31
N LEU A 151 -11.57 1.64 13.18
CA LEU A 151 -12.90 1.30 12.65
C LEU A 151 -13.63 0.24 13.49
N ASP A 152 -12.92 -0.63 14.19
CA ASP A 152 -13.50 -1.58 15.13
C ASP A 152 -14.12 -0.86 16.33
N LYS A 153 -13.47 0.20 16.81
CA LYS A 153 -13.95 1.02 17.92
C LYS A 153 -15.08 1.99 17.55
N PHE A 154 -15.02 2.61 16.38
CA PHE A 154 -15.93 3.72 16.02
C PHE A 154 -16.95 3.39 14.92
N ASP A 155 -16.96 2.16 14.41
CA ASP A 155 -17.72 1.61 13.27
C ASP A 155 -17.47 2.28 11.91
N SER A 156 -17.22 3.59 11.92
CA SER A 156 -17.01 4.41 10.73
C SER A 156 -16.10 5.58 11.03
N LEU A 157 -15.43 6.07 9.98
CA LEU A 157 -14.66 7.31 10.01
C LEU A 157 -15.03 8.17 8.81
N ASP A 158 -15.27 9.46 9.04
CA ASP A 158 -15.25 10.46 7.98
C ASP A 158 -13.83 10.97 7.70
N LYS A 159 -13.71 11.93 6.78
CA LYS A 159 -12.41 12.50 6.43
C LYS A 159 -11.72 13.18 7.62
N MET A 160 -12.43 13.91 8.47
CA MET A 160 -11.82 14.62 9.59
C MET A 160 -11.39 13.65 10.68
N GLU A 161 -12.21 12.63 10.98
CA GLU A 161 -11.88 11.57 11.92
C GLU A 161 -10.65 10.76 11.48
N TRP A 162 -10.53 10.49 10.17
CA TRP A 162 -9.31 9.94 9.59
C TRP A 162 -8.09 10.82 9.90
N PHE A 163 -8.18 12.13 9.65
CA PHE A 163 -7.07 13.05 9.93
C PHE A 163 -6.77 13.22 11.43
N ILE A 164 -7.75 13.09 12.33
CA ILE A 164 -7.52 13.00 13.78
C ILE A 164 -6.65 11.78 14.08
N MET A 165 -7.05 10.59 13.59
CA MET A 165 -6.27 9.36 13.75
C MET A 165 -4.83 9.53 13.21
N ASN A 166 -4.66 10.07 12.01
CA ASN A 166 -3.33 10.29 11.44
C ASN A 166 -2.44 11.23 12.27
N THR A 167 -3.05 12.24 12.90
CA THR A 167 -2.33 13.28 13.64
C THR A 167 -1.76 12.74 14.94
N PHE A 168 -2.53 11.90 15.65
CA PHE A 168 -2.18 11.48 17.00
C PHE A 168 -1.55 10.08 17.07
N ILE A 169 -1.86 9.19 16.13
CA ILE A 169 -1.16 7.90 16.05
C ILE A 169 0.17 8.10 15.32
N THR A 170 1.25 8.00 16.09
CA THR A 170 2.64 8.03 15.60
C THR A 170 3.37 6.68 15.75
N ALA A 171 2.80 5.75 16.51
CA ALA A 171 3.27 4.36 16.64
C ALA A 171 2.08 3.39 16.73
N THR A 172 2.18 2.21 16.11
CA THR A 172 1.14 1.17 16.22
C THR A 172 1.02 0.62 17.63
N ASP A 173 -0.22 0.32 18.04
CA ASP A 173 -0.56 -0.25 19.35
C ASP A 173 -0.13 0.60 20.57
N ASN A 174 -0.10 1.92 20.39
CA ASN A 174 0.14 2.86 21.48
C ASN A 174 -1.17 3.28 22.16
N ALA A 175 -1.48 2.65 23.30
CA ALA A 175 -2.72 2.90 24.05
C ALA A 175 -2.96 4.39 24.40
N VAL A 176 -1.92 5.12 24.80
CA VAL A 176 -2.03 6.55 25.15
C VAL A 176 -2.45 7.38 23.93
N GLN A 177 -1.90 7.07 22.75
CA GLN A 177 -2.27 7.75 21.51
C GLN A 177 -3.70 7.37 21.07
N GLU A 178 -4.09 6.11 21.26
CA GLU A 178 -5.45 5.63 20.98
C GLU A 178 -6.50 6.33 21.86
N GLU A 179 -6.23 6.54 23.14
CA GLU A 179 -7.08 7.33 24.04
C GLU A 179 -7.19 8.80 23.59
N ILE A 180 -6.10 9.39 23.11
CA ILE A 180 -6.11 10.76 22.57
C ILE A 180 -6.99 10.82 21.30
N VAL A 181 -6.86 9.86 20.40
CA VAL A 181 -7.71 9.77 19.19
C VAL A 181 -9.18 9.66 19.58
N GLU A 182 -9.51 8.79 20.53
CA GLU A 182 -10.87 8.62 21.03
C GLU A 182 -11.45 9.92 21.53
N LYS A 183 -10.75 10.59 22.46
CA LYS A 183 -11.16 11.89 22.99
C LYS A 183 -11.47 12.90 21.88
N TYR A 184 -10.61 13.01 20.86
CA TYR A 184 -10.79 14.00 19.80
C TYR A 184 -11.89 13.63 18.80
N ILE A 185 -12.09 12.34 18.51
CA ILE A 185 -13.21 11.87 17.71
C ILE A 185 -14.53 12.14 18.44
N GLU A 186 -14.61 11.87 19.74
CA GLU A 186 -15.81 12.14 20.55
C GLU A 186 -16.13 13.64 20.61
N GLN A 187 -15.14 14.48 20.89
CA GLN A 187 -15.33 15.94 20.88
C GLN A 187 -15.82 16.44 19.51
N TYR A 188 -15.29 15.87 18.42
CA TYR A 188 -15.74 16.20 17.07
C TYR A 188 -17.19 15.77 16.81
N ARG A 189 -17.54 14.52 17.15
CA ARG A 189 -18.91 13.98 17.02
C ARG A 189 -19.92 14.76 17.86
N ASN A 190 -19.54 15.18 19.06
CA ASN A 190 -20.36 15.95 19.99
C ASN A 190 -20.42 17.45 19.65
N LYS A 191 -19.74 17.88 18.57
CA LYS A 191 -19.67 19.30 18.13
C LYS A 191 -18.99 20.23 19.14
N GLU A 192 -18.20 19.67 20.05
CA GLU A 192 -17.33 20.43 20.97
C GLU A 192 -16.04 20.86 20.27
N LEU A 193 -15.66 20.16 19.21
CA LEU A 193 -14.57 20.50 18.31
C LEU A 193 -15.10 20.74 16.88
N THR A 194 -14.87 21.94 16.36
CA THR A 194 -15.18 22.27 14.96
C THR A 194 -13.92 22.14 14.10
N LEU A 195 -13.97 21.24 13.12
CA LEU A 195 -12.91 21.03 12.12
C LEU A 195 -13.40 21.42 10.73
N THR A 196 -12.52 22.06 9.96
CA THR A 196 -12.76 22.42 8.57
C THR A 196 -11.64 21.87 7.68
N LYS A 197 -11.76 22.04 6.35
CA LYS A 197 -10.69 21.67 5.42
C LYS A 197 -9.37 22.38 5.73
N ASP A 198 -9.43 23.60 6.25
CA ASP A 198 -8.25 24.41 6.60
C ASP A 198 -7.56 23.93 7.88
N SER A 199 -8.20 23.04 8.65
CA SER A 199 -7.57 22.36 9.78
C SER A 199 -6.48 21.39 9.31
N ILE A 200 -6.52 20.90 8.05
CA ILE A 200 -5.53 19.99 7.50
C ILE A 200 -4.35 20.80 6.94
N VAL A 201 -3.22 20.78 7.63
CA VAL A 201 -2.06 21.63 7.31
C VAL A 201 -1.00 20.89 6.51
N GLU A 202 -0.95 19.56 6.57
CA GLU A 202 0.08 18.75 5.93
C GLU A 202 -0.48 17.43 5.37
N ASN A 203 0.13 16.94 4.29
CA ASN A 203 -0.24 15.68 3.63
C ASN A 203 -1.74 15.57 3.30
N VAL A 204 -2.32 16.64 2.73
CA VAL A 204 -3.76 16.76 2.42
C VAL A 204 -4.34 15.62 1.57
N ASN A 205 -3.48 14.93 0.82
CA ASN A 205 -3.85 13.80 -0.06
C ASN A 205 -3.81 12.44 0.65
N ALA A 206 -3.39 12.36 1.91
CA ALA A 206 -3.23 11.11 2.65
C ALA A 206 -4.53 10.28 2.69
N TYR A 207 -5.67 10.92 3.00
CA TYR A 207 -6.97 10.25 3.00
C TYR A 207 -7.28 9.62 1.63
N GLY A 208 -7.16 10.39 0.55
CA GLY A 208 -7.48 9.90 -0.79
C GLY A 208 -6.58 8.73 -1.19
N PHE A 209 -5.29 8.82 -0.89
CA PHE A 209 -4.33 7.77 -1.17
C PHE A 209 -4.63 6.49 -0.38
N TRP A 210 -4.55 6.54 0.95
CA TRP A 210 -4.64 5.36 1.80
C TRP A 210 -6.03 4.72 1.72
N ALA A 211 -7.09 5.52 1.79
CA ALA A 211 -8.45 4.99 1.70
C ALA A 211 -8.72 4.34 0.34
N SER A 212 -8.16 4.87 -0.77
CA SER A 212 -8.35 4.23 -2.08
C SER A 212 -7.70 2.85 -2.17
N LEU A 213 -6.52 2.69 -1.57
CA LEU A 213 -5.78 1.43 -1.57
C LEU A 213 -6.49 0.39 -0.69
N LEU A 214 -6.85 0.76 0.54
CA LEU A 214 -7.57 -0.15 1.43
C LEU A 214 -8.95 -0.51 0.87
N ASN A 215 -9.66 0.45 0.25
CA ASN A 215 -10.96 0.19 -0.37
C ASN A 215 -10.82 -0.73 -1.60
N TYR A 216 -9.76 -0.57 -2.40
CA TYR A 216 -9.48 -1.48 -3.52
C TYR A 216 -9.34 -2.93 -3.04
N THR A 217 -8.62 -3.14 -1.93
CA THR A 217 -8.45 -4.49 -1.35
C THR A 217 -9.73 -5.06 -0.75
N GLY A 218 -10.72 -4.23 -0.40
CA GLY A 218 -11.91 -4.66 0.34
C GLY A 218 -11.70 -4.84 1.84
N LEU A 219 -10.55 -4.42 2.40
CA LEU A 219 -10.32 -4.31 3.85
C LEU A 219 -11.17 -3.20 4.49
N ILE A 220 -11.43 -2.13 3.73
CA ILE A 220 -12.43 -1.12 4.07
C ILE A 220 -13.46 -1.01 2.95
N ARG A 221 -14.62 -0.44 3.26
CA ARG A 221 -15.61 0.02 2.27
C ARG A 221 -15.89 1.49 2.46
N LYS A 222 -16.13 2.21 1.37
CA LYS A 222 -16.52 3.62 1.39
C LYS A 222 -17.99 3.78 1.03
N GLU A 223 -18.75 4.47 1.87
CA GLU A 223 -20.15 4.85 1.61
C GLU A 223 -20.35 6.33 1.88
N GLY A 224 -20.65 7.08 0.82
CA GLY A 224 -20.73 8.53 0.88
C GLY A 224 -19.41 9.17 1.33
N SER A 225 -19.46 9.95 2.41
CA SER A 225 -18.31 10.63 3.01
C SER A 225 -17.56 9.79 4.06
N LYS A 226 -18.05 8.60 4.37
CA LYS A 226 -17.52 7.75 5.44
C LYS A 226 -16.87 6.48 4.89
N ILE A 227 -15.94 5.95 5.68
CA ILE A 227 -15.36 4.62 5.51
C ILE A 227 -15.76 3.72 6.67
N TYR A 228 -15.79 2.42 6.42
CA TYR A 228 -16.20 1.39 7.35
C TYR A 228 -15.31 0.15 7.16
N LYS A 229 -15.32 -0.79 8.11
CA LYS A 229 -14.71 -2.11 7.90
C LYS A 229 -15.34 -2.79 6.67
N GLY A 230 -14.48 -3.34 5.83
CA GLY A 230 -14.90 -4.14 4.69
C GLY A 230 -15.32 -5.54 5.12
N ASN A 231 -15.92 -6.29 4.20
CA ASN A 231 -16.43 -7.63 4.44
C ASN A 231 -15.82 -8.69 3.51
N LEU A 232 -14.83 -8.31 2.69
CA LEU A 232 -14.22 -9.22 1.72
C LEU A 232 -13.25 -10.22 2.38
N HIS A 233 -12.60 -9.83 3.48
CA HIS A 233 -11.60 -10.66 4.17
C HIS A 233 -11.89 -10.74 5.68
N PRO A 234 -12.98 -11.39 6.11
CA PRO A 234 -13.36 -11.43 7.52
C PRO A 234 -12.31 -12.12 8.40
N GLU A 235 -11.77 -13.26 7.97
CA GLU A 235 -10.74 -14.00 8.70
C GLU A 235 -9.46 -13.18 8.85
N LEU A 236 -8.99 -12.58 7.75
CA LEU A 236 -7.82 -11.72 7.78
C LEU A 236 -8.04 -10.48 8.66
N THR A 237 -9.23 -9.87 8.62
CA THR A 237 -9.56 -8.72 9.45
C THR A 237 -9.49 -9.08 10.93
N ASN A 238 -10.02 -10.25 11.31
CA ASN A 238 -9.96 -10.73 12.70
C ASN A 238 -8.51 -10.96 13.13
N ALA A 239 -7.71 -11.66 12.33
CA ALA A 239 -6.29 -11.88 12.62
C ALA A 239 -5.50 -10.56 12.72
N ILE A 240 -5.83 -9.54 11.91
CA ILE A 240 -5.19 -8.23 12.02
C ILE A 240 -5.55 -7.52 13.33
N LEU A 241 -6.71 -7.81 13.92
CA LEU A 241 -7.19 -7.17 15.14
C LEU A 241 -6.72 -7.88 16.42
N GLU A 242 -6.25 -9.12 16.34
CA GLU A 242 -5.68 -9.85 17.48
C GLU A 242 -4.50 -9.11 18.14
N ASP A 243 -4.30 -9.33 19.44
CA ASP A 243 -3.26 -8.65 20.22
C ASP A 243 -1.83 -9.10 19.83
N ASP A 244 -1.71 -10.32 19.30
CA ASP A 244 -0.45 -10.91 18.85
C ASP A 244 -0.15 -10.62 17.37
N PHE A 245 -0.86 -9.68 16.72
CA PHE A 245 -0.72 -9.30 15.31
C PHE A 245 0.72 -9.32 14.76
N LEU A 246 1.66 -8.67 15.47
CA LEU A 246 3.05 -8.59 15.02
C LEU A 246 3.74 -9.97 14.96
N GLN A 247 3.41 -10.85 15.91
CA GLN A 247 3.89 -12.23 15.99
C GLN A 247 3.16 -13.11 14.99
N HIS A 248 1.83 -12.99 14.91
CA HIS A 248 0.96 -13.77 14.02
C HIS A 248 1.42 -13.68 12.57
N PHE A 249 1.81 -12.48 12.12
CA PHE A 249 2.24 -12.25 10.75
C PHE A 249 3.76 -12.21 10.58
N ASP A 250 4.55 -12.50 11.62
CA ASP A 250 6.01 -12.47 11.55
C ASP A 250 6.55 -11.16 10.94
N ILE A 251 6.00 -10.04 11.42
CA ILE A 251 6.23 -8.73 10.82
C ILE A 251 7.67 -8.25 11.07
N GLU A 252 8.25 -8.62 12.22
CA GLU A 252 9.61 -8.23 12.60
C GLU A 252 10.68 -8.88 11.71
N GLU A 253 10.55 -10.16 11.35
CA GLU A 253 11.50 -10.85 10.48
C GLU A 253 11.44 -10.31 9.03
N ARG A 254 10.23 -9.97 8.55
CA ARG A 254 10.04 -9.37 7.22
C ARG A 254 10.36 -7.89 7.13
N TYR A 255 10.32 -7.13 8.23
CA TYR A 255 10.75 -5.74 8.28
C TYR A 255 12.28 -5.62 8.10
N ASN A 256 13.03 -6.56 8.67
CA ASN A 256 14.49 -6.62 8.53
C ASN A 256 14.97 -6.99 7.11
N LEU A 257 14.11 -7.58 6.27
CA LEU A 257 14.36 -7.79 4.84
C LEU A 257 14.08 -6.55 3.97
N ARG A 258 13.61 -5.44 4.56
CA ARG A 258 13.17 -4.22 3.87
C ARG A 258 14.05 -3.00 4.12
N MET A 259 14.90 -3.03 5.14
CA MET A 259 15.99 -2.06 5.35
C MET A 259 17.23 -2.47 4.56
#